data_AF-A0A2S9FL05-F1
#
_entry.id   AF-A0A2S9FL05-F1
#
_cell.length_a   1.000
_cell.length_b   1.000
_cell.length_c   1.000
_cell.angle_alpha   90.00
_cell.angle_beta   90.00
_cell.angle_gamma   90.00
#
_symmetry.space_group_name_H-M   'P 1'
#
loop_
_entity.id
_entity.type
_entity.pdbx_description
1 polymer ?
#
loop_
_entity_poly.entity_id
_entity_poly.type
_entity_poly.pdbx_seq_one_letter_code
_entity_poly.pdbx_strand_id
1 'polypeptide(L)'
;AEQTTGWQTLRQIASGFPPEDTQSRTGVGPDVLRCLARDFAAARTAVAYGRTGACLGRHGTLVSFLLDALSIVTGNLDRVGGMLFSQAVIPLEDMGEKAGKMSYDSARSRVGDLPEVISTYPAALIAEEIITPGDGQLRALFVTAGNPVLSVPNGPMLEKA
;
A
#
# COMPACT_ATOMS: atom_id res chain seq x y z
N ALA A 1 6.05 -14.14 18.31
CA ALA A 1 5.12 -15.23 18.67
C ALA A 1 4.16 -14.81 19.78
N GLU A 2 4.61 -14.05 20.79
CA GLU A 2 3.70 -13.51 21.82
C GLU A 2 2.79 -12.38 21.30
N GLN A 3 3.28 -11.56 20.37
CA GLN A 3 2.58 -10.37 19.85
C GLN A 3 1.95 -10.57 18.46
N THR A 4 2.12 -11.74 17.83
CA THR A 4 1.71 -11.96 16.44
C THR A 4 1.19 -13.38 16.21
N THR A 5 0.20 -13.52 15.33
CA THR A 5 -0.37 -14.78 14.87
C THR A 5 -0.11 -15.00 13.38
N GLY A 6 -0.28 -16.23 12.88
CA GLY A 6 -0.18 -16.53 11.44
C GLY A 6 1.23 -16.58 10.83
N TRP A 7 2.28 -16.43 11.64
CA TRP A 7 3.67 -16.42 11.14
C TRP A 7 4.09 -17.74 10.48
N GLN A 8 3.54 -18.88 10.91
CA GLN A 8 3.81 -20.18 10.30
C GLN A 8 3.34 -20.21 8.84
N THR A 9 2.15 -19.68 8.58
CA THR A 9 1.60 -19.56 7.22
C THR A 9 2.48 -18.68 6.36
N LEU A 10 2.91 -17.52 6.87
CA LEU A 10 3.83 -16.63 6.15
C LEU A 10 5.15 -17.34 5.83
N ARG A 11 5.73 -18.07 6.79
CA ARG A 11 6.96 -18.86 6.57
C ARG A 11 6.78 -19.92 5.50
N GLN A 12 5.64 -20.61 5.49
CA GLN A 12 5.32 -21.62 4.49
C GLN A 12 5.21 -20.98 3.09
N ILE A 13 4.46 -19.89 2.95
CA ILE A 13 4.34 -19.17 1.68
C ILE A 13 5.71 -18.68 1.19
N ALA A 14 6.48 -18.03 2.07
CA ALA A 14 7.80 -17.51 1.75
C ALA A 14 8.80 -18.60 1.32
N SER A 15 8.64 -19.85 1.79
CA SER A 15 9.49 -20.96 1.36
C SER A 15 9.36 -21.29 -0.12
N GLY A 16 8.26 -20.91 -0.77
CA GLY A 16 8.05 -21.02 -2.21
C GLY A 16 8.75 -19.92 -3.04
N PHE A 17 9.48 -19.00 -2.40
CA PHE A 17 10.21 -17.92 -3.07
C PHE A 17 11.70 -17.94 -2.69
N PRO A 18 12.44 -19.02 -3.01
CA PRO A 18 13.86 -19.07 -2.73
C PRO A 18 14.63 -18.00 -3.52
N PRO A 19 15.78 -17.53 -3.01
CA PRO A 19 16.58 -16.50 -3.68
C PRO A 19 16.87 -16.78 -5.16
N GLU A 20 17.12 -18.04 -5.51
CA GLU A 20 17.35 -18.53 -6.86
C GLU A 20 16.22 -18.17 -7.82
N ASP A 21 14.96 -18.35 -7.40
CA ASP A 21 13.80 -18.10 -8.24
C ASP A 21 13.53 -16.60 -8.40
N THR A 22 13.79 -15.83 -7.33
CA THR A 22 13.52 -14.38 -7.30
C THR A 22 14.49 -13.57 -8.16
N GLN A 23 15.72 -14.07 -8.41
CA GLN A 23 16.75 -13.36 -9.17
C GLN A 23 16.24 -12.92 -10.55
N SER A 24 15.49 -13.77 -11.24
CA SER A 24 14.93 -13.47 -12.57
C SER A 24 14.01 -12.24 -12.58
N ARG A 25 13.38 -11.93 -11.44
CA ARG A 25 12.45 -10.80 -11.27
C ARG A 25 13.12 -9.58 -10.66
N THR A 26 14.04 -9.78 -9.72
CA THR A 26 14.65 -8.70 -8.92
C THR A 26 15.98 -8.23 -9.50
N GLY A 27 16.65 -9.06 -10.29
CA GLY A 27 18.03 -8.84 -10.73
C GLY A 27 19.08 -9.01 -9.61
N VAL A 28 18.68 -9.42 -8.40
CA VAL A 28 19.57 -9.57 -7.25
C VAL A 28 20.05 -11.02 -7.17
N GLY A 29 21.37 -11.22 -7.16
CA GLY A 29 21.97 -12.56 -7.07
C GLY A 29 21.59 -13.28 -5.76
N PRO A 30 21.49 -14.63 -5.74
CA PRO A 30 21.00 -15.38 -4.58
C PRO A 30 21.85 -15.19 -3.34
N ASP A 31 23.17 -15.17 -3.48
CA ASP A 31 24.10 -14.96 -2.37
C ASP A 31 24.03 -13.54 -1.82
N VAL A 32 23.86 -12.55 -2.70
CA VAL A 32 23.67 -11.16 -2.31
C VAL A 32 22.37 -11.01 -1.52
N LEU A 33 21.27 -11.59 -2.00
CA LEU A 33 19.98 -11.54 -1.30
C LEU A 33 20.04 -12.22 0.07
N ARG A 34 20.70 -13.38 0.17
CA ARG A 34 20.91 -14.07 1.46
C ARG A 34 21.76 -13.25 2.42
N CYS A 35 22.82 -12.60 1.93
CA CYS A 35 23.65 -11.72 2.74
C CYS A 35 22.81 -10.56 3.27
N LEU A 36 22.12 -9.83 2.38
CA LEU A 36 21.25 -8.71 2.75
C LEU A 36 20.20 -9.11 3.78
N ALA A 37 19.54 -10.26 3.61
CA ALA A 37 18.54 -10.74 4.56
C ALA A 37 19.14 -11.05 5.94
N ARG A 38 20.33 -11.66 5.99
CA ARG A 38 21.03 -11.95 7.25
C ARG A 38 21.56 -10.69 7.92
N ASP A 39 22.13 -9.77 7.16
CA ASP A 39 22.65 -8.51 7.67
C ASP A 39 21.51 -7.66 8.24
N PHE A 40 20.38 -7.59 7.54
CA PHE A 40 19.19 -6.90 8.03
C PHE A 40 18.65 -7.54 9.32
N ALA A 41 18.58 -8.88 9.38
CA ALA A 41 18.08 -9.60 10.55
C ALA A 41 19.03 -9.53 11.76
N ALA A 42 20.35 -9.45 11.55
CA ALA A 42 21.36 -9.38 12.60
C ALA A 42 21.67 -7.95 13.05
N ALA A 43 21.27 -6.93 12.27
CA ALA A 43 21.54 -5.55 12.59
C ALA A 43 20.91 -5.14 13.93
N ARG A 44 21.67 -4.36 14.73
CA ARG A 44 21.18 -3.80 15.99
C ARG A 44 19.92 -2.94 15.80
N THR A 45 19.82 -2.25 14.66
CA THR A 45 18.75 -1.34 14.26
C THR A 45 18.57 -1.43 12.75
N ALA A 46 17.35 -1.65 12.25
CA ALA A 46 17.07 -1.74 10.82
C ALA A 46 15.62 -1.33 10.50
N VAL A 47 15.43 -0.70 9.34
CA VAL A 47 14.12 -0.31 8.80
C VAL A 47 14.09 -0.59 7.31
N ALA A 48 13.02 -1.26 6.85
CA ALA A 48 12.68 -1.36 5.44
C ALA A 48 11.51 -0.42 5.16
N TYR A 49 11.66 0.46 4.17
CA TYR A 49 10.69 1.51 3.91
C TYR A 49 10.40 1.66 2.41
N GLY A 50 9.11 1.68 2.06
CA GLY A 50 8.61 1.86 0.71
C GLY A 50 8.13 3.28 0.45
N ARG A 51 8.28 3.74 -0.80
CA ARG A 51 7.76 5.04 -1.29
C ARG A 51 7.00 4.83 -2.60
N THR A 52 6.86 5.88 -3.40
CA THR A 52 6.21 5.90 -4.71
C THR A 52 6.43 4.64 -5.55
N GLY A 53 7.66 4.10 -5.61
CA GLY A 53 7.94 2.87 -6.36
C GLY A 53 7.22 1.62 -5.83
N ALA A 54 7.04 1.50 -4.51
CA ALA A 54 6.27 0.43 -3.88
C ALA A 54 4.75 0.64 -4.05
N CYS A 55 4.30 1.90 -4.00
CA CYS A 55 2.87 2.24 -4.05
C CYS A 55 2.27 2.18 -5.46
N LEU A 56 3.02 2.55 -6.50
CA LEU A 56 2.50 2.65 -7.87
C LEU A 56 2.59 1.34 -8.67
N GLY A 57 3.03 0.25 -8.04
CA GLY A 57 3.03 -1.08 -8.65
C GLY A 57 1.65 -1.75 -8.60
N ARG A 58 1.46 -2.80 -9.43
CA ARG A 58 0.21 -3.60 -9.46
C ARG A 58 -0.13 -4.28 -8.13
N HIS A 59 0.87 -4.47 -7.26
CA HIS A 59 0.74 -5.20 -6.01
C HIS A 59 1.09 -4.31 -4.80
N GLY A 60 0.78 -3.01 -4.86
CA GLY A 60 1.17 -2.04 -3.82
C GLY A 60 0.76 -2.47 -2.40
N THR A 61 -0.48 -2.93 -2.22
CA THR A 61 -0.96 -3.45 -0.92
C THR A 61 -0.13 -4.62 -0.41
N LEU A 62 0.20 -5.57 -1.28
CA LEU A 62 1.03 -6.73 -0.92
C LEU A 62 2.45 -6.29 -0.56
N VAL A 63 3.03 -5.35 -1.31
CA VAL A 63 4.38 -4.84 -1.01
C VAL A 63 4.40 -4.12 0.34
N SER A 64 3.41 -3.29 0.64
CA SER A 64 3.29 -2.64 1.96
C SER A 64 3.19 -3.67 3.08
N PHE A 65 2.32 -4.68 2.92
CA PHE A 65 2.22 -5.78 3.89
C PHE A 65 3.56 -6.51 4.09
N LEU A 66 4.32 -6.77 3.02
CA LEU A 66 5.60 -7.47 3.11
C LEU A 66 6.68 -6.63 3.82
N LEU A 67 6.65 -5.30 3.70
CA LEU A 67 7.54 -4.41 4.46
C LEU A 67 7.24 -4.45 5.96
N ASP A 68 5.95 -4.46 6.32
CA ASP A 68 5.52 -4.61 7.72
C ASP A 68 5.89 -6.00 8.25
N ALA A 69 5.61 -7.04 7.47
CA ALA A 69 5.95 -8.42 7.80
C ALA A 69 7.45 -8.60 8.02
N LEU A 70 8.30 -8.01 7.18
CA LEU A 70 9.76 -8.02 7.36
C LEU A 70 10.17 -7.36 8.68
N SER A 71 9.58 -6.21 9.01
CA SER A 71 9.85 -5.51 10.27
C SER A 71 9.39 -6.33 11.48
N ILE A 72 8.25 -7.02 11.37
CA ILE A 72 7.72 -7.90 12.42
C ILE A 72 8.63 -9.11 12.66
N VAL A 73 8.99 -9.86 11.61
CA VAL A 73 9.74 -11.12 11.77
C VAL A 73 11.18 -10.90 12.22
N THR A 74 11.71 -9.68 12.04
CA THR A 74 13.04 -9.28 12.48
C THR A 74 13.04 -8.58 13.85
N GLY A 75 11.86 -8.38 14.47
CA GLY A 75 11.76 -7.69 15.77
C GLY A 75 12.09 -6.19 15.68
N ASN A 76 11.93 -5.60 14.50
CA ASN A 76 12.15 -4.18 14.24
C ASN A 76 10.85 -3.36 14.26
N LEU A 77 9.68 -3.99 14.38
CA LEU A 77 8.43 -3.26 14.57
C LEU A 77 8.32 -2.70 16.00
N ASP A 78 7.94 -1.44 16.09
CA ASP A 78 7.72 -0.63 17.29
C ASP A 78 8.89 -0.67 18.30
N ARG A 79 10.12 -0.66 17.78
CA ARG A 79 11.36 -0.64 18.56
C ARG A 79 12.19 0.58 18.22
N VAL A 80 12.87 1.16 19.21
CA VAL A 80 13.81 2.27 18.98
C VAL A 80 14.87 1.87 17.96
N GLY A 81 14.97 2.64 16.87
CA GLY A 81 15.86 2.35 15.73
C GLY A 81 15.27 1.37 14.69
N GLY A 82 13.99 0.99 14.86
CA GLY A 82 13.20 0.21 13.92
C GLY A 82 12.02 1.03 13.34
N MET A 83 11.03 0.32 12.79
CA MET A 83 9.80 0.90 12.27
C MET A 83 8.90 1.28 13.46
N LEU A 84 8.57 2.55 13.63
CA LEU A 84 7.78 3.03 14.78
C LEU A 84 6.37 3.38 14.35
N PHE A 85 5.39 3.07 15.21
CA PHE A 85 4.06 3.68 15.09
C PHE A 85 4.13 5.11 15.63
N SER A 86 3.78 6.08 14.79
CA SER A 86 3.72 7.47 15.22
C SER A 86 2.46 7.72 16.04
N GLN A 87 2.61 8.29 17.24
CA GLN A 87 1.50 8.89 17.96
C GLN A 87 1.25 10.29 17.41
N ALA A 88 0.15 10.46 16.68
CA ALA A 88 -0.22 11.77 16.15
C ALA A 88 -0.64 12.71 17.29
N VAL A 89 -0.28 14.00 17.19
CA VAL A 89 -0.71 15.04 18.14
C VAL A 89 -2.25 15.19 18.13
N ILE A 90 -2.85 15.00 16.96
CA ILE A 90 -4.30 14.95 16.76
C ILE A 90 -4.63 13.58 16.16
N PRO A 91 -5.38 12.71 16.85
CA PRO A 91 -5.65 11.34 16.40
C PRO A 91 -6.80 11.32 15.37
N LEU A 92 -6.59 11.93 14.21
CA LEU A 92 -7.62 12.05 13.17
C LEU A 92 -8.10 10.68 12.66
N GLU A 93 -7.20 9.69 12.62
CA GLU A 93 -7.51 8.32 12.20
C GLU A 93 -8.49 7.66 13.18
N ASP A 94 -8.16 7.61 14.49
CA ASP A 94 -9.04 7.09 15.53
C ASP A 94 -10.40 7.79 15.55
N MET A 95 -10.40 9.11 15.36
CA MET A 95 -11.62 9.91 15.32
C MET A 95 -12.46 9.58 14.08
N GLY A 96 -11.81 9.38 12.92
CA GLY A 96 -12.45 8.99 11.67
C GLY A 96 -13.05 7.58 11.75
N GLU A 97 -12.32 6.62 12.31
CA GLU A 97 -12.79 5.25 12.53
C GLU A 97 -14.01 5.22 13.45
N LYS A 98 -13.94 5.89 14.61
CA LYS A 98 -15.08 5.98 15.55
C LYS A 98 -16.30 6.66 14.95
N ALA A 99 -16.10 7.58 14.00
CA ALA A 99 -17.15 8.26 13.27
C ALA A 99 -17.69 7.46 12.07
N GLY A 100 -17.15 6.28 11.78
CA GLY A 100 -17.53 5.47 10.61
C GLY A 100 -17.11 6.07 9.27
N LYS A 101 -16.13 6.98 9.27
CA LYS A 101 -15.63 7.71 8.08
C LYS A 101 -14.29 7.19 7.55
N MET A 102 -13.88 6.00 8.00
CA MET A 102 -12.67 5.29 7.56
C MET A 102 -13.08 3.85 7.21
N SER A 103 -14.09 3.73 6.35
CA SER A 103 -14.64 2.44 5.93
C SER A 103 -13.82 1.79 4.82
N TYR A 104 -13.96 0.47 4.71
CA TYR A 104 -13.48 -0.32 3.58
C TYR A 104 -14.64 -1.12 3.01
N ASP A 105 -14.82 -1.05 1.68
CA ASP A 105 -15.83 -1.80 0.92
C ASP A 105 -17.28 -1.66 1.47
N SER A 106 -17.59 -0.53 2.13
CA SER A 106 -18.97 -0.24 2.54
C SER A 106 -19.79 0.41 1.42
N ALA A 107 -19.08 0.92 0.41
CA ALA A 107 -19.59 1.36 -0.87
C ALA A 107 -18.60 0.98 -1.98
N ARG A 108 -19.09 0.90 -3.22
CA ARG A 108 -18.30 0.50 -4.38
C ARG A 108 -18.49 1.50 -5.51
N SER A 109 -17.42 1.75 -6.26
CA SER A 109 -17.44 2.71 -7.36
C SER A 109 -18.40 2.24 -8.45
N ARG A 110 -19.02 3.19 -9.14
CA ARG A 110 -19.99 2.90 -10.20
C ARG A 110 -19.28 2.30 -11.40
N VAL A 111 -18.11 2.82 -11.76
CA VAL A 111 -17.26 2.23 -12.80
C VAL A 111 -16.27 1.26 -12.17
N GLY A 112 -16.23 0.04 -12.70
CA GLY A 112 -15.27 -0.99 -12.32
C GLY A 112 -15.57 -1.72 -11.01
N ASP A 113 -16.65 -1.37 -10.30
CA ASP A 113 -17.06 -2.01 -9.05
C ASP A 113 -15.89 -2.13 -8.05
N LEU A 114 -15.16 -1.04 -7.81
CA LEU A 114 -14.00 -1.04 -6.91
C LEU A 114 -14.44 -0.69 -5.48
N PRO A 115 -13.92 -1.40 -4.46
CA PRO A 115 -14.22 -1.06 -3.07
C PRO A 115 -13.69 0.34 -2.74
N GLU A 116 -14.45 1.11 -1.97
CA GLU A 116 -13.90 2.29 -1.33
C GLU A 116 -12.81 1.90 -0.31
N VAL A 117 -11.84 2.80 -0.13
CA VAL A 117 -10.80 2.68 0.88
C VAL A 117 -10.72 4.00 1.63
N ILE A 118 -10.84 3.96 2.96
CA ILE A 118 -10.83 5.17 3.79
C ILE A 118 -11.94 6.14 3.33
N SER A 119 -13.10 5.58 3.00
CA SER A 119 -14.25 6.33 2.47
C SER A 119 -13.92 7.20 1.23
N THR A 120 -12.92 6.79 0.43
CA THR A 120 -12.54 7.43 -0.83
C THR A 120 -12.45 6.42 -1.98
N TYR A 121 -12.71 6.88 -3.19
CA TYR A 121 -12.56 6.09 -4.41
C TYR A 121 -11.20 6.32 -5.08
N PRO A 122 -10.68 5.35 -5.84
CA PRO A 122 -9.43 5.50 -6.57
C PRO A 122 -9.49 6.67 -7.56
N ALA A 123 -8.52 7.59 -7.47
CA ALA A 123 -8.45 8.74 -8.36
C ALA A 123 -8.35 8.37 -9.86
N ALA A 124 -7.83 7.17 -10.17
CA ALA A 124 -7.77 6.66 -11.54
C ALA A 124 -9.15 6.54 -12.22
N LEU A 125 -10.23 6.48 -11.44
CA LEU A 125 -11.60 6.41 -11.97
C LEU A 125 -12.19 7.76 -12.35
N ILE A 126 -11.59 8.89 -11.99
CA ILE A 126 -12.21 10.22 -12.14
C ILE A 126 -12.68 10.45 -13.59
N ALA A 127 -11.82 10.16 -14.58
CA ALA A 127 -12.17 10.37 -15.98
C ALA A 127 -13.34 9.48 -16.43
N GLU A 128 -13.32 8.20 -16.07
CA GLU A 128 -14.37 7.24 -16.39
C GLU A 128 -15.70 7.61 -15.72
N GLU A 129 -15.65 8.06 -14.48
CA GLU A 129 -16.82 8.49 -13.71
C GLU A 129 -17.47 9.75 -14.30
N ILE A 130 -16.69 10.63 -14.92
CA ILE A 130 -17.21 11.83 -15.62
C ILE A 130 -17.84 11.44 -16.96
N ILE A 131 -17.16 10.65 -17.80
CA ILE A 131 -17.64 10.40 -19.17
C ILE A 131 -18.74 9.34 -19.27
N THR A 132 -18.78 8.37 -18.34
CA THR A 132 -19.68 7.22 -18.46
C THR A 132 -21.10 7.64 -18.07
N PRO A 133 -22.09 7.62 -18.98
CA PRO A 133 -23.47 7.99 -18.65
C PRO A 133 -24.11 7.00 -17.68
N GLY A 134 -25.04 7.48 -16.85
CA GLY A 134 -25.81 6.63 -15.94
C GLY A 134 -26.24 7.38 -14.68
N ASP A 135 -27.00 6.69 -13.84
CA ASP A 135 -27.33 7.21 -12.51
C ASP A 135 -26.04 7.42 -11.70
N GLY A 136 -25.97 8.53 -10.95
CA GLY A 136 -24.77 8.90 -10.20
C GLY A 136 -23.55 9.36 -11.01
N GLN A 137 -23.67 9.61 -12.33
CA GLN A 137 -22.59 10.15 -13.15
C GLN A 137 -22.04 11.47 -12.57
N LEU A 138 -20.69 11.59 -12.47
CA LEU A 138 -20.06 12.81 -12.00
C LEU A 138 -20.27 13.95 -13.01
N ARG A 139 -20.80 15.09 -12.53
CA ARG A 139 -21.08 16.29 -13.34
C ARG A 139 -20.21 17.49 -13.00
N ALA A 140 -19.54 17.46 -11.85
CA ALA A 140 -18.70 18.54 -11.37
C ALA A 140 -17.52 17.97 -10.60
N LEU A 141 -16.35 18.59 -10.78
CA LEU A 141 -15.11 18.27 -10.07
C LEU A 141 -14.56 19.54 -9.44
N PHE A 142 -14.37 19.51 -8.12
CA PHE A 142 -13.70 20.58 -7.40
C PHE A 142 -12.23 20.18 -7.19
N VAL A 143 -11.31 20.98 -7.73
CA VAL A 143 -9.87 20.76 -7.55
C VAL A 143 -9.33 21.86 -6.66
N THR A 144 -8.74 21.47 -5.54
CA THR A 144 -8.02 22.38 -4.65
C THR A 144 -6.55 22.01 -4.64
N ALA A 145 -5.68 23.00 -4.89
CA ALA A 145 -4.22 22.86 -4.83
C ALA A 145 -3.62 21.65 -5.60
N GLY A 146 -4.13 21.33 -6.79
CA GLY A 146 -3.64 20.20 -7.60
C GLY A 146 -3.92 20.32 -9.10
N ASN A 147 -3.32 19.41 -9.88
CA ASN A 147 -3.56 19.29 -11.33
C ASN A 147 -3.80 17.81 -11.70
N PRO A 148 -5.04 17.31 -11.60
CA PRO A 148 -5.34 15.89 -11.78
C PRO A 148 -5.06 15.40 -13.20
N VAL A 149 -5.08 16.27 -14.21
CA VAL A 149 -4.71 15.91 -15.59
C VAL A 149 -3.25 15.44 -15.67
N LEU A 150 -2.37 15.99 -14.83
CA LEU A 150 -0.95 15.59 -14.78
C LEU A 150 -0.62 14.62 -13.66
N SER A 151 -1.36 14.65 -12.54
CA SER A 151 -1.02 13.87 -11.34
C SER A 151 -1.77 12.54 -11.23
N VAL A 152 -2.83 12.32 -12.00
CA VAL A 152 -3.61 11.07 -12.01
C VAL A 152 -3.30 10.28 -13.30
N PRO A 153 -3.33 8.94 -13.27
CA PRO A 153 -3.20 8.14 -14.49
C PRO A 153 -4.21 8.53 -15.57
N ASN A 154 -3.81 8.35 -16.83
CA ASN A 154 -4.65 8.61 -18.00
C ASN A 154 -5.13 10.07 -18.16
N GLY A 155 -4.22 11.02 -17.94
CA GLY A 155 -4.43 12.45 -18.18
C GLY A 155 -5.15 12.82 -19.49
N PRO A 156 -4.78 12.24 -20.66
CA PRO A 156 -5.45 12.54 -21.93
C PRO A 156 -6.94 12.17 -21.98
N MET A 157 -7.37 11.21 -21.16
CA MET A 157 -8.79 10.88 -21.01
C MET A 157 -9.49 11.88 -20.11
N LEU A 158 -8.85 12.26 -19.00
CA LEU A 158 -9.38 13.26 -18.07
C LEU A 158 -9.47 14.66 -18.70
N GLU A 159 -8.54 15.03 -19.58
CA GLU A 159 -8.59 16.28 -20.34
C GLU A 159 -9.82 16.38 -21.25
N LYS A 160 -10.31 15.24 -21.74
CA LYS A 160 -11.47 15.15 -22.65
C LYS A 160 -12.80 14.98 -21.91
N ALA A 161 -12.75 14.68 -20.62
CA ALA A 161 -13.90 14.38 -19.78
C ALA A 161 -14.59 15.66 -19.29
#